data_AF-A0A1X1MJ49-F1
#
_entry.id   AF-A0A1X1MJ49-F1
#
_cell.length_a   1.000
_cell.length_b   1.000
_cell.length_c   1.000
_cell.angle_alpha   90.00
_cell.angle_beta   90.00
_cell.angle_gamma   90.00
#
_symmetry.space_group_name_H-M   'P 1'
#
loop_
_entity.id
_entity.type
_entity.pdbx_description
1 polymer ?
#
loop_
_entity_poly.entity_id
_entity_poly.type
_entity_poly.pdbx_seq_one_letter_code
_entity_poly.pdbx_strand_id
1 'polypeptide(L)'
;MPVVSTGSTATAASTGSAPGDGGAPQARRVLSLPGTINLRDVGGYPTVHGRSLRWRTLLRSGTLRGLDGRGQAILAQIGLRTVIDLREDTEVAHDPDQLGRLAATHRRVPVYTLPVDRHQTAGDLRSLYDHVVDHRGDRLTAAMLALATPGALPAIVHCSAGKDRTGLVIALALDLAGVPAEVIAQDFALTSYFLRDEAAAAVQRISALMSTDGEELPASLMASPPDLILHALDRIHARHGDTRTYLLAHGATAHALDRLVEALLVPAEASDAGPDCGPPTAG
;
A
#
# COMPACT_ATOMS: atom_id res chain seq x y z
N MET A 1 -75.66 -16.12 -10.47
CA MET A 1 -75.95 -16.00 -11.91
C MET A 1 -76.20 -14.53 -12.22
N PRO A 2 -75.62 -13.93 -13.27
CA PRO A 2 -74.55 -14.46 -14.16
C PRO A 2 -73.18 -14.44 -13.40
N VAL A 3 -71.96 -14.68 -13.93
CA VAL A 3 -71.42 -15.12 -15.25
C VAL A 3 -71.00 -14.01 -16.26
N VAL A 4 -70.00 -14.31 -17.11
CA VAL A 4 -69.38 -13.49 -18.21
C VAL A 4 -68.58 -12.25 -17.73
N SER A 5 -67.25 -12.06 -17.95
CA SER A 5 -66.20 -12.49 -18.90
C SER A 5 -65.82 -11.45 -19.97
N THR A 6 -64.53 -11.46 -20.34
CA THR A 6 -63.78 -10.59 -21.28
C THR A 6 -63.46 -9.16 -20.77
N GLY A 7 -62.27 -8.60 -20.98
CA GLY A 7 -61.05 -9.21 -21.52
C GLY A 7 -59.85 -8.24 -21.62
N SER A 8 -58.64 -8.80 -21.68
CA SER A 8 -57.38 -8.28 -22.25
C SER A 8 -57.04 -6.78 -22.17
N THR A 9 -55.91 -6.46 -21.53
CA THR A 9 -54.69 -6.00 -22.28
C THR A 9 -53.46 -6.04 -21.38
N ALA A 10 -52.32 -6.41 -21.95
CA ALA A 10 -51.04 -6.39 -21.26
C ALA A 10 -50.35 -5.03 -21.48
N THR A 11 -49.71 -4.50 -20.42
CA THR A 11 -48.77 -3.38 -20.53
C THR A 11 -47.53 -3.72 -19.70
N ALA A 12 -46.35 -3.62 -20.30
CA ALA A 12 -45.10 -4.02 -19.67
C ALA A 12 -44.74 -3.10 -18.49
N ALA A 13 -44.46 -3.69 -17.33
CA ALA A 13 -43.82 -3.00 -16.22
C ALA A 13 -42.29 -3.02 -16.42
N SER A 14 -41.66 -1.86 -16.25
CA SER A 14 -40.23 -1.65 -16.46
C SER A 14 -39.36 -2.47 -15.51
N THR A 15 -38.21 -2.91 -16.02
CA THR A 15 -37.13 -3.50 -15.22
C THR A 15 -36.59 -2.46 -14.23
N GLY A 16 -36.88 -2.64 -12.94
CA GLY A 16 -36.20 -1.90 -11.88
C GLY A 16 -34.74 -2.30 -11.78
N SER A 17 -33.83 -1.31 -11.80
CA SER A 17 -32.39 -1.53 -11.67
C SER A 17 -32.03 -2.27 -10.38
N ALA A 18 -31.09 -3.20 -10.47
CA ALA A 18 -30.51 -3.85 -9.30
C ALA A 18 -29.78 -2.85 -8.38
N PRO A 19 -29.78 -3.05 -7.05
CA PRO A 19 -29.06 -2.19 -6.12
C PRO A 19 -27.55 -2.30 -6.34
N GLY A 20 -26.84 -1.17 -6.23
CA GLY A 20 -25.40 -1.09 -6.45
C GLY A 20 -24.58 -1.87 -5.41
N ASP A 21 -23.40 -2.32 -5.82
CA ASP A 21 -22.43 -3.05 -5.01
C ASP A 21 -21.84 -2.19 -3.87
N GLY A 22 -22.59 -2.09 -2.78
CA GLY A 22 -22.28 -1.32 -1.58
C GLY A 22 -21.29 -1.99 -0.61
N GLY A 23 -20.37 -2.81 -1.12
CA GLY A 23 -19.29 -3.36 -0.30
C GLY A 23 -18.44 -2.25 0.33
N ALA A 24 -18.22 -2.30 1.64
CA ALA A 24 -17.43 -1.29 2.35
C ALA A 24 -16.05 -1.09 1.68
N PRO A 25 -15.50 0.14 1.59
CA PRO A 25 -14.26 0.43 0.85
C PRO A 25 -13.03 -0.42 1.25
N GLN A 26 -13.07 -0.99 2.46
CA GLN A 26 -12.06 -1.91 2.99
C GLN A 26 -12.12 -3.30 2.34
N ALA A 27 -13.29 -3.81 1.97
CA ALA A 27 -13.45 -5.14 1.37
C ALA A 27 -12.80 -5.23 -0.02
N ARG A 28 -12.94 -4.18 -0.85
CA ARG A 28 -12.40 -4.12 -2.22
C ARG A 28 -10.86 -4.15 -2.29
N ARG A 29 -10.17 -3.76 -1.21
CA ARG A 29 -8.70 -3.74 -1.13
C ARG A 29 -8.07 -5.00 -0.54
N VAL A 30 -8.85 -5.88 0.07
CA VAL A 30 -8.35 -7.18 0.57
C VAL A 30 -7.93 -8.05 -0.62
N LEU A 31 -6.74 -8.64 -0.56
CA LEU A 31 -6.29 -9.67 -1.50
C LEU A 31 -6.01 -10.95 -0.71
N SER A 32 -7.00 -11.82 -0.60
CA SER A 32 -6.88 -13.08 0.15
C SER A 32 -6.05 -14.10 -0.63
N LEU A 33 -4.71 -14.05 -0.47
CA LEU A 33 -3.80 -15.08 -0.97
C LEU A 33 -3.34 -15.96 0.21
N PRO A 34 -3.62 -17.28 0.20
CA PRO A 34 -3.16 -18.20 1.24
C PRO A 34 -1.66 -18.11 1.48
N GLY A 35 -1.26 -18.10 2.76
CA GLY A 35 0.15 -18.03 3.16
C GLY A 35 0.83 -16.67 2.99
N THR A 36 0.10 -15.63 2.56
CA THR A 36 0.54 -14.24 2.66
C THR A 36 -0.16 -13.56 3.82
N ILE A 37 0.56 -12.70 4.53
CA ILE A 37 0.05 -11.97 5.69
C ILE A 37 -0.05 -10.49 5.35
N ASN A 38 -1.04 -9.78 5.89
CA ASN A 38 -1.15 -8.32 5.76
C ASN A 38 -1.26 -7.78 4.30
N LEU A 39 -1.59 -8.65 3.34
CA LEU A 39 -1.63 -8.34 1.91
C LEU A 39 -2.88 -7.51 1.52
N ARG A 40 -2.67 -6.32 0.97
CA ARG A 40 -3.76 -5.45 0.46
C ARG A 40 -3.32 -4.51 -0.66
N ASP A 41 -4.31 -4.04 -1.41
CA ASP A 41 -4.21 -2.95 -2.38
C ASP A 41 -4.16 -1.60 -1.66
N VAL A 42 -3.36 -0.65 -2.18
CA VAL A 42 -3.20 0.73 -1.69
C VAL A 42 -3.98 1.73 -2.55
N GLY A 43 -4.64 1.25 -3.62
CA GLY A 43 -5.50 2.05 -4.49
C GLY A 43 -6.74 2.66 -3.83
N GLY A 44 -7.39 3.57 -4.54
CA GLY A 44 -8.69 4.16 -4.18
C GLY A 44 -8.66 5.20 -3.06
N TYR A 45 -7.51 5.52 -2.47
CA TYR A 45 -7.41 6.64 -1.53
C TYR A 45 -7.51 7.98 -2.28
N PRO A 46 -8.30 8.96 -1.80
CA PRO A 46 -8.41 10.27 -2.41
C PRO A 46 -7.17 11.13 -2.10
N THR A 47 -6.88 12.09 -2.97
CA THR A 47 -5.85 13.11 -2.73
C THR A 47 -6.48 14.48 -2.48
N VAL A 48 -5.75 15.37 -1.80
CA VAL A 48 -6.14 16.78 -1.59
C VAL A 48 -6.28 17.56 -2.90
N HIS A 49 -5.76 17.03 -4.01
CA HIS A 49 -5.84 17.61 -5.35
C HIS A 49 -6.99 17.01 -6.20
N GLY A 50 -7.94 16.30 -5.59
CA GLY A 50 -9.14 15.78 -6.26
C GLY A 50 -8.92 14.55 -7.15
N ARG A 51 -7.68 14.02 -7.23
CA ARG A 51 -7.39 12.73 -7.86
C ARG A 51 -7.54 11.60 -6.83
N SER A 52 -7.32 10.36 -7.25
CA SER A 52 -7.29 9.20 -6.37
C SER A 52 -6.22 8.21 -6.81
N LEU A 53 -5.76 7.38 -5.88
CA LEU A 53 -4.78 6.33 -6.17
C LEU A 53 -5.41 5.27 -7.10
N ARG A 54 -4.65 4.80 -8.09
CA ARG A 54 -5.08 3.72 -8.99
C ARG A 54 -5.16 2.40 -8.23
N TRP A 55 -6.28 1.71 -8.40
CA TRP A 55 -6.41 0.31 -8.00
C TRP A 55 -5.38 -0.57 -8.71
N ARG A 56 -4.97 -1.67 -8.06
CA ARG A 56 -4.06 -2.71 -8.60
C ARG A 56 -2.74 -2.17 -9.13
N THR A 57 -2.24 -1.08 -8.53
CA THR A 57 -1.01 -0.41 -8.95
C THR A 57 0.06 -0.47 -7.87
N LEU A 58 -0.29 -0.20 -6.61
CA LEU A 58 0.59 -0.40 -5.47
C LEU A 58 -0.07 -1.34 -4.47
N LEU A 59 0.63 -2.40 -4.11
CA LEU A 59 0.23 -3.40 -3.13
C LEU A 59 1.21 -3.40 -1.96
N ARG A 60 0.74 -3.73 -0.75
CA ARG A 60 1.58 -3.93 0.43
C ARG A 60 1.32 -5.28 1.07
N SER A 61 2.36 -5.91 1.63
CA SER A 61 2.30 -7.25 2.22
C SER A 61 3.31 -7.42 3.36
N GLY A 62 3.14 -8.46 4.18
CA GLY A 62 4.27 -9.12 4.84
C GLY A 62 4.98 -10.11 3.90
N THR A 63 5.79 -11.01 4.47
CA THR A 63 6.58 -12.00 3.75
C THR A 63 5.77 -12.82 2.74
N LEU A 64 6.41 -13.19 1.63
CA LEU A 64 5.82 -14.00 0.57
C LEU A 64 6.28 -15.47 0.66
N ARG A 65 6.81 -15.91 1.82
CA ARG A 65 7.24 -17.30 2.07
C ARG A 65 6.17 -18.37 1.88
N GLY A 66 4.90 -18.00 2.02
CA GLY A 66 3.77 -18.92 1.95
C GLY A 66 3.01 -18.84 0.63
N LEU A 67 3.51 -18.05 -0.33
CA LEU A 67 2.85 -17.82 -1.61
C LEU A 67 2.79 -19.11 -2.44
N ASP A 68 1.64 -19.77 -2.40
CA ASP A 68 1.39 -20.99 -3.19
C ASP A 68 1.24 -20.68 -4.70
N GLY A 69 1.16 -21.73 -5.52
CA GLY A 69 1.01 -21.59 -6.98
C GLY A 69 -0.27 -20.84 -7.41
N ARG A 70 -1.32 -20.79 -6.58
CA ARG A 70 -2.54 -20.00 -6.85
C ARG A 70 -2.29 -18.53 -6.53
N GLY A 71 -1.59 -18.24 -5.43
CA GLY A 71 -1.10 -16.90 -5.09
C GLY A 71 -0.23 -16.33 -6.21
N GLN A 72 0.74 -17.11 -6.69
CA GLN A 72 1.58 -16.74 -7.85
C GLN A 72 0.71 -16.47 -9.10
N ALA A 73 -0.27 -17.32 -9.40
CA ALA A 73 -1.16 -17.11 -10.54
C ALA A 73 -2.02 -15.84 -10.42
N ILE A 74 -2.54 -15.51 -9.23
CA ILE A 74 -3.33 -14.28 -9.01
C ILE A 74 -2.45 -13.04 -9.13
N LEU A 75 -1.22 -13.06 -8.60
CA LEU A 75 -0.27 -11.95 -8.77
C LEU A 75 0.15 -11.78 -10.25
N ALA A 76 0.27 -12.87 -11.00
CA ALA A 76 0.49 -12.81 -12.44
C ALA A 76 -0.73 -12.23 -13.20
N GLN A 77 -1.96 -12.55 -12.80
CA GLN A 77 -3.20 -11.99 -13.37
C GLN A 77 -3.37 -10.49 -13.06
N ILE A 78 -2.92 -10.03 -11.89
CA ILE A 78 -2.80 -8.60 -11.56
C ILE A 78 -1.74 -7.91 -12.44
N GLY A 79 -0.88 -8.67 -13.10
CA GLY A 79 0.22 -8.15 -13.90
C GLY A 79 1.35 -7.60 -13.04
N LEU A 80 1.62 -8.20 -11.88
CA LEU A 80 2.70 -7.81 -10.97
C LEU A 80 4.05 -7.78 -11.69
N ARG A 81 4.71 -6.61 -11.71
CA ARG A 81 5.99 -6.39 -12.39
C ARG A 81 7.19 -6.25 -11.44
N THR A 82 6.97 -5.87 -10.18
CA THR A 82 8.06 -5.71 -9.19
C THR A 82 7.67 -6.20 -7.80
N VAL A 83 8.61 -6.85 -7.12
CA VAL A 83 8.56 -7.14 -5.68
C VAL A 83 9.70 -6.38 -5.02
N ILE A 84 9.38 -5.46 -4.10
CA ILE A 84 10.34 -4.71 -3.30
C ILE A 84 10.38 -5.33 -1.90
N ASP A 85 11.48 -6.00 -1.59
CA ASP A 85 11.70 -6.67 -0.32
C ASP A 85 12.60 -5.81 0.58
N LEU A 86 12.01 -5.31 1.67
CA LEU A 86 12.66 -4.41 2.63
C LEU A 86 13.40 -5.15 3.76
N ARG A 87 13.59 -6.47 3.61
CA ARG A 87 14.22 -7.33 4.62
C ARG A 87 15.74 -7.37 4.53
N GLU A 88 16.35 -7.55 5.69
CA GLU A 88 17.77 -7.85 5.86
C GLU A 88 18.10 -9.25 5.36
N ASP A 89 19.36 -9.50 4.99
CA ASP A 89 19.77 -10.80 4.44
C ASP A 89 19.58 -11.97 5.41
N THR A 90 19.68 -11.72 6.72
CA THR A 90 19.39 -12.72 7.76
C THR A 90 17.92 -13.14 7.76
N GLU A 91 17.01 -12.18 7.61
CA GLU A 91 15.57 -12.44 7.53
C GLU A 91 15.21 -13.19 6.24
N VAL A 92 15.84 -12.86 5.11
CA VAL A 92 15.59 -13.55 3.82
C VAL A 92 16.20 -14.95 3.80
N ALA A 93 17.34 -15.17 4.46
CA ALA A 93 17.92 -16.50 4.61
C ALA A 93 17.07 -17.42 5.50
N HIS A 94 16.46 -16.86 6.55
CA HIS A 94 15.54 -17.59 7.44
C HIS A 94 14.14 -17.78 6.83
N ASP A 95 13.67 -16.80 6.07
CA ASP A 95 12.30 -16.68 5.58
C ASP A 95 12.20 -16.34 4.08
N PRO A 96 12.75 -17.17 3.16
CA PRO A 96 12.81 -16.85 1.74
C PRO A 96 11.43 -16.80 1.07
N ASP A 97 11.21 -15.84 0.17
CA ASP A 97 9.95 -15.72 -0.57
C ASP A 97 9.78 -16.83 -1.61
N GLN A 98 8.54 -17.31 -1.75
CA GLN A 98 8.17 -18.28 -2.79
C GLN A 98 7.63 -17.58 -4.04
N LEU A 99 8.46 -16.74 -4.67
CA LEU A 99 8.09 -16.03 -5.92
C LEU A 99 7.95 -16.99 -7.12
N GLY A 100 8.61 -18.15 -7.09
CA GLY A 100 8.44 -19.22 -8.07
C GLY A 100 8.75 -18.77 -9.51
N ARG A 101 7.75 -18.84 -10.39
CA ARG A 101 7.85 -18.43 -11.81
C ARG A 101 7.19 -17.08 -12.12
N LEU A 102 6.92 -16.25 -11.11
CA LEU A 102 6.42 -14.88 -11.33
C LEU A 102 7.41 -14.10 -12.20
N ALA A 103 6.91 -13.52 -13.29
CA ALA A 103 7.68 -12.65 -14.18
C ALA A 103 7.84 -11.23 -13.61
N ALA A 104 8.15 -11.14 -12.31
CA ALA A 104 8.32 -9.90 -11.55
C ALA A 104 9.80 -9.71 -11.18
N THR A 105 10.28 -8.48 -11.30
CA THR A 105 11.63 -8.10 -10.84
C THR A 105 11.67 -8.09 -9.32
N HIS A 106 12.52 -8.92 -8.72
CA HIS A 106 12.76 -8.88 -7.28
C HIS A 106 13.86 -7.84 -6.96
N ARG A 107 13.54 -6.84 -6.13
CA ARG A 107 14.43 -5.76 -5.72
C ARG A 107 14.59 -5.76 -4.21
N ARG A 108 15.74 -6.22 -3.74
CA ARG A 108 16.14 -6.14 -2.31
C ARG A 108 16.49 -4.70 -1.96
N VAL A 109 15.85 -4.13 -0.95
CA VAL A 109 16.16 -2.82 -0.36
C VAL A 109 16.09 -2.91 1.17
N PRO A 110 17.00 -3.64 1.85
CA PRO A 110 17.08 -3.67 3.32
C PRO A 110 17.09 -2.25 3.89
N VAL A 111 16.22 -1.98 4.87
CA VAL A 111 15.96 -0.61 5.39
C VAL A 111 16.64 -0.36 6.74
N TYR A 112 16.74 -1.37 7.59
CA TYR A 112 17.31 -1.19 8.93
C TYR A 112 18.84 -1.27 8.90
N THR A 113 19.37 -2.19 8.09
CA THR A 113 20.81 -2.53 8.00
C THR A 113 21.38 -2.75 9.40
N LEU A 114 21.06 -3.91 9.96
CA LEU A 114 21.33 -4.31 11.35
C LEU A 114 22.82 -4.22 11.74
N PRO A 115 23.14 -4.06 13.04
CA PRO A 115 22.21 -4.04 14.18
C PRO A 115 21.54 -2.67 14.36
N VAL A 116 20.22 -2.70 14.51
CA VAL A 116 19.51 -1.71 15.33
C VAL A 116 19.89 -2.06 16.75
N ASP A 117 20.88 -1.36 17.27
CA ASP A 117 21.28 -1.48 18.66
C ASP A 117 20.10 -1.03 19.55
N ARG A 118 19.59 -1.95 20.38
CA ARG A 118 18.46 -1.68 21.30
C ARG A 118 18.78 -0.55 22.27
N HIS A 119 20.05 -0.28 22.56
CA HIS A 119 20.48 0.86 23.37
C HIS A 119 20.31 2.21 22.66
N GLN A 120 20.31 2.24 21.31
CA GLN A 120 20.14 3.46 20.52
C GLN A 120 18.66 3.83 20.28
N THR A 121 17.74 2.87 20.37
CA THR A 121 16.29 3.11 20.23
C THR A 121 15.54 3.11 21.56
N ALA A 122 16.22 3.20 22.70
CA ALA A 122 15.63 3.21 24.05
C ALA A 122 14.64 2.06 24.35
N GLY A 123 14.66 0.97 23.55
CA GLY A 123 13.69 -0.11 23.61
C GLY A 123 12.28 0.18 23.07
N ASP A 124 12.00 1.35 22.48
CA ASP A 124 10.66 1.72 21.98
C ASP A 124 10.55 1.85 20.45
N LEU A 125 9.31 1.71 19.95
CA LEU A 125 9.01 1.70 18.51
C LEU A 125 9.08 3.09 17.87
N ARG A 126 8.85 4.16 18.64
CA ARG A 126 8.87 5.54 18.14
C ARG A 126 10.30 5.96 17.84
N SER A 127 11.22 5.63 18.73
CA SER A 127 12.66 5.84 18.60
C SER A 127 13.26 5.05 17.42
N LEU A 128 12.73 3.87 17.10
CA LEU A 128 13.09 3.15 15.87
C LEU A 128 12.62 3.89 14.61
N TYR A 129 11.38 4.41 14.59
CA TYR A 129 10.89 5.19 13.45
C TYR A 129 11.70 6.48 13.28
N ASP A 130 12.01 7.18 14.38
CA ASP A 130 12.90 8.34 14.44
C ASP A 130 14.28 8.03 13.83
N HIS A 131 14.91 6.94 14.27
CA HIS A 131 16.23 6.54 13.77
C HIS A 131 16.19 6.27 12.27
N VAL A 132 15.18 5.54 11.77
CA VAL A 132 15.06 5.17 10.36
C VAL A 132 14.78 6.39 9.48
N VAL A 133 13.91 7.30 9.93
CA VAL A 133 13.66 8.57 9.23
C VAL A 133 14.92 9.43 9.14
N ASP A 134 15.64 9.59 10.26
CA ASP A 134 16.80 10.48 10.35
C ASP A 134 18.08 9.90 9.69
N HIS A 135 18.27 8.57 9.66
CA HIS A 135 19.54 7.93 9.28
C HIS A 135 19.46 6.90 8.14
N ARG A 136 18.26 6.61 7.63
CA ARG A 136 18.02 5.62 6.55
C ARG A 136 17.16 6.18 5.42
N GLY A 137 17.10 7.51 5.28
CA GLY A 137 16.36 8.18 4.21
C GLY A 137 16.84 7.81 2.81
N ASP A 138 18.12 7.46 2.64
CA ASP A 138 18.67 6.88 1.41
C ASP A 138 18.02 5.52 1.06
N ARG A 139 17.79 4.66 2.07
CA ARG A 139 17.16 3.34 1.90
C ARG A 139 15.67 3.47 1.58
N LEU A 140 14.98 4.37 2.29
CA LEU A 140 13.59 4.71 2.00
C LEU A 140 13.46 5.29 0.58
N THR A 141 14.37 6.19 0.19
CA THR A 141 14.42 6.77 -1.16
C THR A 141 14.75 5.73 -2.23
N ALA A 142 15.64 4.77 -1.96
CA ALA A 142 15.92 3.66 -2.88
C ALA A 142 14.68 2.79 -3.15
N ALA A 143 13.82 2.56 -2.15
CA ALA A 143 12.53 1.89 -2.35
C ALA A 143 11.57 2.72 -3.21
N MET A 144 11.50 4.04 -2.98
CA MET A 144 10.71 4.97 -3.81
C MET A 144 11.21 5.01 -5.26
N LEU A 145 12.52 5.02 -5.48
CA LEU A 145 13.13 5.00 -6.82
C LEU A 145 12.91 3.67 -7.56
N ALA A 146 12.84 2.55 -6.82
CA ALA A 146 12.46 1.27 -7.38
C ALA A 146 11.00 1.27 -7.87
N LEU A 147 10.06 1.89 -7.13
CA LEU A 147 8.69 2.13 -7.60
C LEU A 147 8.63 3.09 -8.80
N ALA A 148 9.48 4.13 -8.81
CA ALA A 148 9.57 5.15 -9.86
C ALA A 148 10.25 4.67 -11.16
N THR A 149 10.72 3.44 -11.21
CA THR A 149 11.38 2.87 -12.39
C THR A 149 10.35 2.61 -13.50
N PRO A 150 10.60 3.02 -14.77
CA PRO A 150 9.65 2.79 -15.86
C PRO A 150 9.24 1.32 -15.98
N GLY A 151 7.93 1.06 -15.94
CA GLY A 151 7.38 -0.29 -15.98
C GLY A 151 7.38 -1.06 -14.65
N ALA A 152 7.85 -0.50 -13.53
CA ALA A 152 7.95 -1.22 -12.26
C ALA A 152 6.59 -1.54 -11.60
N LEU A 153 5.61 -0.62 -11.69
CA LEU A 153 4.25 -0.82 -11.20
C LEU A 153 3.44 -1.66 -12.23
N PRO A 154 2.54 -2.58 -11.85
CA PRO A 154 2.13 -2.91 -10.48
C PRO A 154 3.23 -3.53 -9.63
N ALA A 155 3.35 -3.10 -8.38
CA ALA A 155 4.39 -3.57 -7.45
C ALA A 155 3.84 -3.96 -6.07
N ILE A 156 4.49 -4.93 -5.43
CA ILE A 156 4.35 -5.22 -4.00
C ILE A 156 5.53 -4.61 -3.25
N VAL A 157 5.27 -3.86 -2.19
CA VAL A 157 6.26 -3.52 -1.16
C VAL A 157 6.01 -4.40 0.06
N HIS A 158 7.02 -5.10 0.56
CA HIS A 158 6.88 -5.94 1.75
C HIS A 158 8.10 -5.94 2.65
N CYS A 159 7.87 -6.40 3.88
CA CYS A 159 8.91 -6.79 4.82
C CYS A 159 8.46 -8.08 5.51
N SER A 160 8.91 -8.37 6.73
CA SER A 160 8.53 -9.60 7.45
C SER A 160 7.03 -9.63 7.80
N ALA A 161 6.49 -8.59 8.47
CA ALA A 161 5.06 -8.49 8.80
C ALA A 161 4.26 -7.48 7.95
N GLY A 162 4.93 -6.70 7.11
CA GLY A 162 4.30 -5.64 6.31
C GLY A 162 3.84 -4.43 7.14
N LYS A 163 4.21 -4.35 8.42
CA LYS A 163 3.85 -3.27 9.35
C LYS A 163 4.78 -2.07 9.19
N ASP A 164 6.01 -2.16 9.71
CA ASP A 164 6.85 -0.98 9.97
C ASP A 164 7.57 -0.44 8.74
N ARG A 165 8.59 -1.15 8.24
CA ARG A 165 9.36 -0.76 7.04
C ARG A 165 8.46 -0.54 5.83
N THR A 166 7.51 -1.44 5.61
CA THR A 166 6.48 -1.29 4.58
C THR A 166 5.56 -0.12 4.87
N GLY A 167 5.17 0.12 6.12
CA GLY A 167 4.36 1.27 6.53
C GLY A 167 5.03 2.60 6.20
N LEU A 168 6.32 2.75 6.51
CA LEU A 168 7.10 3.94 6.16
C LEU A 168 7.13 4.16 4.63
N VAL A 169 7.49 3.15 3.84
CA VAL A 169 7.54 3.30 2.36
C VAL A 169 6.16 3.59 1.77
N ILE A 170 5.10 2.96 2.26
CA ILE A 170 3.73 3.21 1.80
C ILE A 170 3.25 4.61 2.23
N ALA A 171 3.54 5.05 3.45
CA ALA A 171 3.20 6.39 3.91
C ALA A 171 3.89 7.47 3.08
N LEU A 172 5.19 7.31 2.78
CA LEU A 172 5.92 8.21 1.89
C LEU A 172 5.31 8.25 0.48
N ALA A 173 4.87 7.10 -0.06
CA ALA A 173 4.24 7.04 -1.38
C ALA A 173 2.85 7.70 -1.40
N LEU A 174 2.08 7.59 -0.31
CA LEU A 174 0.77 8.23 -0.18
C LEU A 174 0.89 9.75 0.05
N ASP A 175 1.80 10.17 0.93
CA ASP A 175 2.05 11.59 1.24
C ASP A 175 2.61 12.33 0.01
N LEU A 176 3.58 11.73 -0.70
CA LEU A 176 4.08 12.24 -1.97
C LEU A 176 2.99 12.37 -3.05
N ALA A 177 1.97 11.51 -3.02
CA ALA A 177 0.83 11.57 -3.92
C ALA A 177 -0.28 12.54 -3.44
N GLY A 178 -0.10 13.20 -2.29
CA GLY A 178 -1.04 14.17 -1.73
C GLY A 178 -2.26 13.52 -1.04
N VAL A 179 -2.14 12.31 -0.50
CA VAL A 179 -3.20 11.68 0.30
C VAL A 179 -3.25 12.30 1.70
N PRO A 180 -4.44 12.65 2.25
CA PRO A 180 -4.55 13.23 3.59
C PRO A 180 -3.94 12.35 4.69
N ALA A 181 -3.27 12.97 5.66
CA ALA A 181 -2.55 12.28 6.73
C ALA A 181 -3.45 11.30 7.51
N GLU A 182 -4.72 11.65 7.74
CA GLU A 182 -5.71 10.79 8.41
C GLU A 182 -5.98 9.51 7.63
N VAL A 183 -5.98 9.57 6.29
CA VAL A 183 -6.18 8.41 5.41
C VAL A 183 -4.94 7.52 5.41
N ILE A 184 -3.73 8.11 5.46
CA ILE A 184 -2.47 7.37 5.62
C ILE A 184 -2.43 6.63 6.96
N ALA A 185 -2.82 7.33 8.03
CA ALA A 185 -2.89 6.77 9.38
C ALA A 185 -3.91 5.63 9.49
N GLN A 186 -5.04 5.74 8.79
CA GLN A 186 -6.02 4.66 8.64
C GLN A 186 -5.46 3.46 7.87
N ASP A 187 -4.77 3.64 6.73
CA ASP A 187 -4.14 2.50 6.02
C ASP A 187 -3.10 1.78 6.88
N PHE A 188 -2.31 2.54 7.65
CA PHE A 188 -1.36 1.94 8.59
C PHE A 188 -2.07 1.12 9.66
N ALA A 189 -3.10 1.69 10.29
CA ALA A 189 -3.89 1.04 11.34
C ALA A 189 -4.62 -0.24 10.88
N LEU A 190 -4.98 -0.34 9.58
CA LEU A 190 -5.51 -1.59 9.01
C LEU A 190 -4.57 -2.79 9.27
N THR A 191 -3.26 -2.59 9.42
CA THR A 191 -2.34 -3.70 9.74
C THR A 191 -2.73 -4.43 11.03
N SER A 192 -3.28 -3.73 12.03
CA SER A 192 -3.83 -4.38 13.23
C SER A 192 -5.08 -5.21 12.97
N TYR A 193 -5.87 -4.93 11.93
CA TYR A 193 -6.99 -5.78 11.46
C TYR A 193 -6.45 -7.02 10.74
N PHE A 194 -5.56 -6.81 9.75
CA PHE A 194 -5.09 -7.88 8.86
C PHE A 194 -4.15 -8.87 9.54
N LEU A 195 -3.49 -8.49 10.63
CA LEU A 195 -2.66 -9.41 11.39
C LEU A 195 -3.43 -10.21 12.44
N ARG A 196 -4.71 -9.95 12.77
CA ARG A 196 -5.35 -10.54 13.98
C ARG A 196 -5.24 -12.07 14.09
N ASP A 197 -5.53 -12.78 13.00
CA ASP A 197 -5.57 -14.25 13.01
C ASP A 197 -4.18 -14.88 12.86
N GLU A 198 -3.19 -14.12 12.37
CA GLU A 198 -1.81 -14.55 12.14
C GLU A 198 -0.81 -13.84 13.09
N ALA A 199 -1.33 -13.08 14.07
CA ALA A 199 -0.57 -12.13 14.87
C ALA A 199 0.53 -12.87 15.62
N ALA A 200 0.20 -13.96 16.31
CA ALA A 200 1.15 -14.80 17.04
C ALA A 200 2.34 -15.25 16.17
N ALA A 201 2.09 -15.69 14.93
CA ALA A 201 3.14 -16.12 14.01
C ALA A 201 3.95 -14.94 13.42
N ALA A 202 3.36 -13.75 13.31
CA ALA A 202 4.09 -12.52 12.99
C ALA A 202 4.93 -12.04 14.19
N VAL A 203 4.40 -12.09 15.42
CA VAL A 203 5.11 -11.77 16.68
C VAL A 203 6.34 -12.64 16.80
N GLN A 204 6.19 -13.96 16.69
CA GLN A 204 7.29 -14.91 16.89
C GLN A 204 8.42 -14.69 15.87
N ARG A 205 8.09 -14.35 14.61
CA ARG A 205 9.11 -14.02 13.60
C ARG A 205 9.81 -12.70 13.90
N ILE A 206 9.07 -11.63 14.23
CA ILE A 206 9.69 -10.35 14.63
C ILE A 206 10.56 -10.57 15.89
N SER A 207 10.07 -11.32 16.87
CA SER A 207 10.79 -11.63 18.12
C SER A 207 12.07 -12.40 17.86
N ALA A 208 12.02 -13.52 17.12
CA ALA A 208 13.20 -14.33 16.80
C ALA A 208 14.27 -13.60 15.98
N LEU A 209 13.91 -12.48 15.34
CA LEU A 209 14.81 -11.64 14.54
C LEU A 209 15.26 -10.36 15.27
N MET A 210 14.55 -9.93 16.32
CA MET A 210 14.84 -8.71 17.08
C MET A 210 15.32 -8.96 18.52
N SER A 211 15.08 -10.15 19.08
CA SER A 211 15.47 -10.56 20.44
C SER A 211 16.59 -11.59 20.40
N THR A 212 17.72 -11.26 21.01
CA THR A 212 18.85 -12.17 21.26
C THR A 212 18.59 -13.14 22.41
N ASP A 213 17.72 -12.77 23.35
CA ASP A 213 17.67 -13.38 24.70
C ASP A 213 16.33 -14.06 25.03
N GLY A 214 15.48 -14.29 24.03
CA GLY A 214 14.24 -15.08 24.18
C GLY A 214 13.08 -14.41 24.92
N GLU A 215 13.21 -13.13 25.32
CA GLU A 215 12.10 -12.39 25.93
C GLU A 215 10.92 -12.16 24.96
N GLU A 216 9.69 -12.29 25.49
CA GLU A 216 8.47 -11.97 24.76
C GLU A 216 8.40 -10.47 24.43
N LEU A 217 8.10 -10.13 23.17
CA LEU A 217 7.94 -8.74 22.77
C LEU A 217 6.69 -8.12 23.42
N PRO A 218 6.80 -6.94 24.06
CA PRO A 218 5.65 -6.18 24.55
C PRO A 218 4.54 -6.02 23.50
N ALA A 219 3.28 -6.14 23.93
CA ALA A 219 2.12 -6.00 23.04
C ALA A 219 2.06 -4.64 22.30
N SER A 220 2.71 -3.60 22.84
CA SER A 220 2.90 -2.30 22.17
C SER A 220 3.70 -2.39 20.87
N LEU A 221 4.67 -3.32 20.76
CA LEU A 221 5.40 -3.60 19.51
C LEU A 221 4.52 -4.30 18.47
N MET A 222 3.38 -4.87 18.86
CA MET A 222 2.44 -5.53 17.96
C MET A 222 1.31 -4.62 17.47
N ALA A 223 1.02 -3.54 18.20
CA ALA A 223 0.04 -2.54 17.77
C ALA A 223 0.49 -1.81 16.49
N SER A 224 -0.48 -1.32 15.72
CA SER A 224 -0.27 -0.41 14.58
C SER A 224 -0.97 0.93 14.87
N PRO A 225 -0.58 1.68 15.92
CA PRO A 225 -1.27 2.90 16.29
C PRO A 225 -1.15 3.97 15.19
N PRO A 226 -2.24 4.66 14.79
CA PRO A 226 -2.21 5.72 13.78
C PRO A 226 -1.11 6.77 14.04
N ASP A 227 -0.97 7.19 15.30
CA ASP A 227 -0.06 8.24 15.75
C ASP A 227 1.43 7.95 15.49
N LEU A 228 1.80 6.67 15.31
CA LEU A 228 3.19 6.28 15.04
C LEU A 228 3.61 6.61 13.60
N ILE A 229 2.72 6.41 12.62
CA ILE A 229 3.03 6.77 11.24
C ILE A 229 2.88 8.28 11.01
N LEU A 230 1.92 8.92 11.68
CA LEU A 230 1.78 10.38 11.69
C LEU A 230 3.02 11.05 12.24
N HIS A 231 3.51 10.62 13.40
CA HIS A 231 4.75 11.14 14.00
C HIS A 231 5.97 11.05 13.07
N ALA A 232 6.08 9.99 12.26
CA ALA A 232 7.16 9.88 11.28
C ALA A 232 7.02 10.87 10.11
N LEU A 233 5.79 11.11 9.62
CA LEU A 233 5.53 12.14 8.61
C LEU A 233 5.77 13.55 9.18
N ASP A 234 5.24 13.84 10.37
CA ASP A 234 5.48 15.10 11.10
C ASP A 234 6.98 15.37 11.28
N ARG A 235 7.75 14.34 11.64
CA ARG A 235 9.21 14.42 11.80
C ARG A 235 9.91 14.80 10.49
N ILE A 236 9.46 14.25 9.37
CA ILE A 236 9.97 14.54 8.03
C ILE A 236 9.62 15.97 7.64
N HIS A 237 8.34 16.34 7.73
CA HIS A 237 7.84 17.68 7.38
C HIS A 237 8.50 18.77 8.24
N ALA A 238 8.69 18.54 9.55
CA ALA A 238 9.36 19.49 10.44
C ALA A 238 10.85 19.71 10.12
N ARG A 239 11.54 18.73 9.52
CA ARG A 239 12.97 18.82 9.16
C ARG A 239 13.22 19.26 7.71
N HIS A 240 12.34 18.87 6.79
CA HIS A 240 12.54 19.01 5.34
C HIS A 240 11.45 19.83 4.64
N GLY A 241 10.42 20.29 5.36
CA GLY A 241 9.24 20.95 4.79
C GLY A 241 8.19 19.94 4.32
N ASP A 242 8.56 19.02 3.44
CA ASP A 242 7.67 17.98 2.90
C ASP A 242 8.41 16.67 2.54
N THR A 243 7.65 15.60 2.26
CA THR A 243 8.21 14.31 1.82
C THR A 243 8.96 14.41 0.50
N ARG A 244 8.56 15.31 -0.42
CA ARG A 244 9.25 15.47 -1.71
C ARG A 244 10.68 15.94 -1.48
N THR A 245 10.86 16.96 -0.66
CA THR A 245 12.14 17.58 -0.31
C THR A 245 13.01 16.62 0.50
N TYR A 246 12.42 15.83 1.38
CA TYR A 246 13.10 14.72 2.06
C TYR A 246 13.66 13.68 1.07
N LEU A 247 12.86 13.21 0.12
CA LEU A 247 13.31 12.23 -0.88
C LEU A 247 14.38 12.82 -1.81
N LEU A 248 14.25 14.10 -2.20
CA LEU A 248 15.28 14.80 -2.99
C LEU A 248 16.60 14.91 -2.22
N ALA A 249 16.57 15.28 -0.94
CA ALA A 249 17.75 15.37 -0.08
C ALA A 249 18.49 14.02 0.08
N HIS A 250 17.75 12.90 -0.08
CA HIS A 250 18.27 11.53 0.01
C HIS A 250 18.51 10.86 -1.35
N GLY A 251 18.65 11.65 -2.42
CA GLY A 251 19.12 11.18 -3.73
C GLY A 251 18.05 10.87 -4.77
N ALA A 252 16.78 11.21 -4.52
CA ALA A 252 15.78 11.20 -5.59
C ALA A 252 16.02 12.35 -6.59
N THR A 253 15.51 12.19 -7.81
CA THR A 253 15.37 13.31 -8.76
C THR A 253 13.91 13.72 -8.86
N ALA A 254 13.65 15.02 -9.06
CA ALA A 254 12.29 15.54 -9.22
C ALA A 254 11.50 14.74 -10.27
N HIS A 255 12.12 14.52 -11.43
CA HIS A 255 11.54 13.74 -12.52
C HIS A 255 11.19 12.29 -12.13
N ALA A 256 11.96 11.62 -11.27
CA ALA A 256 11.60 10.29 -10.78
C ALA A 256 10.37 10.34 -9.85
N LEU A 257 10.30 11.34 -8.95
CA LEU A 257 9.16 11.52 -8.05
C LEU A 257 7.89 11.88 -8.84
N ASP A 258 7.98 12.75 -9.85
CA ASP A 258 6.86 13.15 -10.70
C ASP A 258 6.29 11.95 -11.48
N ARG A 259 7.16 11.12 -12.06
CA ARG A 259 6.74 9.86 -12.71
C ARG A 259 6.06 8.90 -11.73
N LEU A 260 6.53 8.83 -10.48
CA LEU A 260 5.91 7.97 -9.47
C LEU A 260 4.50 8.45 -9.13
N VAL A 261 4.32 9.75 -8.87
CA VAL A 261 3.01 10.35 -8.60
C VAL A 261 2.04 10.11 -9.77
N GLU A 262 2.46 10.38 -11.01
CA GLU A 262 1.60 10.16 -12.18
C GLU A 262 1.30 8.68 -12.44
N ALA A 263 2.23 7.77 -12.15
CA ALA A 263 1.99 6.34 -12.28
C ALA A 263 1.07 5.80 -11.18
N LEU A 264 1.05 6.42 -10.00
CA LEU A 264 0.20 6.04 -8.86
C LEU A 264 -1.22 6.61 -8.95
N LEU A 265 -1.43 7.77 -9.58
CA LEU A 265 -2.72 8.46 -9.60
C LEU A 265 -3.55 8.13 -10.85
N VAL A 266 -4.87 8.04 -10.65
CA VAL A 266 -5.84 7.96 -11.77
C VAL A 266 -5.58 9.18 -12.67
N PRO A 267 -5.48 9.01 -14.01
CA PRO A 267 -5.35 10.14 -14.92
C PRO A 267 -6.48 11.14 -14.64
N ALA A 268 -6.17 12.44 -14.66
CA ALA A 268 -7.24 13.42 -14.71
C ALA A 268 -8.10 13.10 -15.94
N GLU A 269 -9.42 13.02 -15.77
CA GLU A 269 -10.30 13.02 -16.93
C GLU A 269 -10.00 14.30 -17.71
N ALA A 270 -9.66 14.17 -18.99
CA ALA A 270 -9.58 15.32 -19.86
C ALA A 270 -10.97 15.95 -19.83
N SER A 271 -11.08 17.15 -19.26
CA SER A 271 -12.36 17.85 -19.19
C SER A 271 -12.90 17.90 -20.62
N ASP A 272 -14.06 17.29 -20.84
CA ASP A 272 -14.69 17.24 -22.14
C ASP A 272 -15.08 18.68 -22.50
N ALA A 273 -14.15 19.36 -23.18
CA ALA A 273 -14.36 20.63 -23.83
C ALA A 273 -15.26 20.33 -25.01
N GLY A 274 -16.54 20.11 -24.69
CA GLY A 274 -17.56 19.72 -25.65
C GLY A 274 -17.50 20.66 -26.84
N PRO A 275 -17.63 20.14 -28.06
CA PRO A 275 -17.50 20.96 -29.26
C PRO A 275 -18.48 22.12 -29.14
N ASP A 276 -17.93 23.34 -29.22
CA ASP A 276 -18.71 24.58 -29.23
C ASP A 276 -19.55 24.60 -30.51
N CYS A 277 -20.72 23.98 -30.44
CA CYS A 277 -21.76 24.01 -31.46
C CYS A 277 -22.41 25.40 -31.47
N GLY A 278 -21.61 26.40 -31.86
CA GLY A 278 -22.11 27.69 -32.27
C GLY A 278 -23.18 27.49 -33.34
N PRO A 279 -24.36 28.13 -33.22
CA PRO A 279 -25.45 27.95 -34.17
C PRO A 279 -25.02 28.44 -35.56
N PRO A 280 -25.44 27.77 -36.65
CA PRO A 280 -25.11 28.22 -37.99
C PRO A 280 -25.74 29.60 -38.24
N THR A 281 -24.90 30.59 -38.53
CA THR A 281 -25.34 31.91 -38.98
C THR A 281 -25.98 31.78 -40.35
N ALA A 282 -27.30 31.88 -40.41
CA ALA A 282 -28.03 32.13 -41.65
C ALA A 282 -27.96 33.64 -41.96
N GLY A 283 -27.37 34.00 -43.11
CA GLY A 283 -27.16 35.38 -43.56
C GLY A 283 -26.25 35.43 -44.77
#